data_AF-A0A950UPF7-F1
#
_entry.id   AF-A0A950UPF7-F1
#
_cell.length_a   1.000
_cell.length_b   1.000
_cell.length_c   1.000
_cell.angle_alpha   90.00
_cell.angle_beta   90.00
_cell.angle_gamma   90.00
#
_symmetry.space_group_name_H-M   'P 1'
#
loop_
_entity.id
_entity.type
_entity.pdbx_description
1 polymer ?
#
loop_
_entity_poly.entity_id
_entity_poly.type
_entity_poly.pdbx_seq_one_letter_code
_entity_poly.pdbx_strand_id
1 'polypeptide(L)'
;MRFATRSALPINAACVVANGVREMLASVLGTTVTLRLIEPLIPTPEAWQVVLGDALIYRVAGSIADAALVMARRDAVALVGAAFGEPAAASTARALSAVEHDVLDRMVDEIAVNLGPLCGIAERHRARRIERLEGFETFFELIIDSPVQARIGIAVSRDPVTETRGAFSTSHLARVGLRATAALPLESLNAAEILELKPGALVRIRAADFARCRLTIHGRPLASGTCGTRNGRYAFALRSPYDSASRA
;
A
#
# COMPACT_ATOMS: atom_id res chain seq x y z
N MET A 1 -8.93 9.67 35.97
CA MET A 1 -8.10 9.21 34.84
C MET A 1 -8.42 7.73 34.63
N ARG A 2 -9.11 7.34 33.55
CA ARG A 2 -9.40 5.92 33.26
C ARG A 2 -8.28 5.40 32.37
N PHE A 3 -7.59 4.36 32.82
CA PHE A 3 -6.62 3.64 31.99
C PHE A 3 -7.41 2.86 30.93
N ALA A 4 -7.28 3.23 29.65
CA ALA A 4 -7.82 2.46 28.54
C ALA A 4 -6.79 1.39 28.17
N THR A 5 -7.23 0.13 28.10
CA THR A 5 -6.39 -0.97 27.61
C THR A 5 -6.02 -0.70 26.16
N ARG A 6 -4.74 -0.48 25.89
CA ARG A 6 -4.22 -0.29 24.53
C ARG A 6 -3.80 -1.63 23.97
N SER A 7 -4.08 -1.85 22.68
CA SER A 7 -3.54 -3.00 21.96
C SER A 7 -2.01 -2.95 21.96
N ALA A 8 -1.38 -4.12 22.05
CA ALA A 8 0.05 -4.30 21.84
C ALA A 8 0.40 -4.47 20.35
N LEU A 9 -0.59 -4.44 19.45
CA LEU A 9 -0.38 -4.54 18.01
C LEU A 9 0.54 -3.39 17.53
N PRO A 10 1.68 -3.72 16.90
CA PRO A 10 2.61 -2.70 16.44
C PRO A 10 1.97 -1.79 15.38
N ILE A 11 1.97 -0.47 15.62
CA ILE A 11 1.37 0.49 14.69
C ILE A 11 1.99 0.43 13.28
N ASN A 12 3.28 0.08 13.19
CA ASN A 12 3.96 -0.12 11.90
C ASN A 12 3.37 -1.30 11.12
N ALA A 13 2.95 -2.38 11.77
CA ALA A 13 2.30 -3.51 11.12
C ALA A 13 0.94 -3.10 10.54
N ALA A 14 0.13 -2.37 11.31
CA ALA A 14 -1.14 -1.79 10.85
C ALA A 14 -0.92 -0.82 9.67
N CYS A 15 0.12 0.02 9.71
CA CYS A 15 0.48 0.92 8.62
C CYS A 15 0.89 0.17 7.34
N VAL A 16 1.64 -0.93 7.46
CA VAL A 16 2.00 -1.75 6.28
C VAL A 16 0.75 -2.36 5.65
N VAL A 17 -0.16 -2.90 6.46
CA VAL A 17 -1.46 -3.39 5.98
C VAL A 17 -2.26 -2.29 5.30
N ALA A 18 -2.40 -1.13 5.95
CA ALA A 18 -3.14 0.02 5.41
C ALA A 18 -2.59 0.47 4.04
N ASN A 19 -1.26 0.51 3.89
CA ASN A 19 -0.62 0.85 2.61
C ASN A 19 -0.86 -0.22 1.54
N GLY A 20 -0.71 -1.51 1.88
CA GLY A 20 -0.97 -2.61 0.94
C GLY A 20 -2.42 -2.60 0.45
N VAL A 21 -3.38 -2.43 1.37
CA VAL A 21 -4.80 -2.31 1.04
C VAL A 21 -5.08 -1.08 0.19
N ARG A 22 -4.47 0.08 0.48
CA ARG A 22 -4.63 1.29 -0.33
C ARG A 22 -4.17 1.08 -1.77
N GLU A 23 -3.00 0.49 -1.97
CA GLU A 23 -2.46 0.23 -3.32
C GLU A 23 -3.29 -0.80 -4.08
N MET A 24 -3.72 -1.86 -3.39
CA MET A 24 -4.59 -2.88 -3.97
C MET A 24 -5.93 -2.26 -4.40
N LEU A 25 -6.59 -1.50 -3.53
CA LEU A 25 -7.85 -0.84 -3.85
C LEU A 25 -7.68 0.17 -5.00
N ALA A 26 -6.57 0.92 -5.02
CA ALA A 26 -6.29 1.84 -6.12
C ALA A 26 -6.16 1.12 -7.47
N SER A 27 -5.53 -0.06 -7.47
CA SER A 27 -5.44 -0.90 -8.65
C SER A 27 -6.81 -1.46 -9.07
N VAL A 28 -7.60 -1.97 -8.12
CA VAL A 28 -8.92 -2.57 -8.43
C VAL A 28 -9.93 -1.53 -8.89
N LEU A 29 -9.94 -0.35 -8.27
CA LEU A 29 -10.86 0.74 -8.61
C LEU A 29 -10.38 1.59 -9.80
N GLY A 30 -9.15 1.38 -10.27
CA GLY A 30 -8.57 2.14 -11.39
C GLY A 30 -8.39 3.64 -11.10
N THR A 31 -8.26 4.03 -9.82
CA THR A 31 -8.15 5.43 -9.41
C THR A 31 -7.36 5.58 -8.11
N THR A 32 -6.97 6.80 -7.76
CA THR A 32 -6.24 7.05 -6.50
C THR A 32 -7.17 6.86 -5.30
N VAL A 33 -6.69 6.13 -4.29
CA VAL A 33 -7.42 5.89 -3.04
C VAL A 33 -6.78 6.66 -1.89
N THR A 34 -7.59 7.48 -1.21
CA THR A 34 -7.20 8.13 0.05
C THR A 34 -7.69 7.28 1.21
N LEU A 35 -6.75 6.80 2.02
CA LEU A 35 -7.03 5.88 3.12
C LEU A 35 -6.38 6.39 4.41
N ARG A 36 -7.14 6.38 5.51
CA ARG A 36 -6.66 6.69 6.85
C ARG A 36 -6.79 5.47 7.76
N LEU A 37 -5.79 5.29 8.62
CA LEU A 37 -5.77 4.25 9.65
C LEU A 37 -6.29 4.84 10.97
N ILE A 38 -7.26 4.17 11.59
CA ILE A 38 -7.61 4.37 13.00
C ILE A 38 -6.76 3.42 13.84
N GLU A 39 -6.20 3.92 14.93
CA GLU A 39 -5.23 3.17 15.73
C GLU A 39 -5.81 1.87 16.32
N PRO A 40 -4.99 0.81 16.44
CA PRO A 40 -5.39 -0.43 17.10
C PRO A 40 -5.83 -0.22 18.54
N LEU A 41 -6.95 -0.83 18.89
CA LEU A 41 -7.54 -0.79 20.22
C LEU A 41 -8.15 -2.15 20.59
N ILE A 42 -8.48 -2.33 21.87
CA ILE A 42 -9.23 -3.49 22.36
C ILE A 42 -10.67 -3.04 22.62
N PRO A 43 -11.65 -3.42 21.78
CA PRO A 43 -13.03 -2.98 21.95
C PRO A 43 -13.65 -3.55 23.23
N THR A 44 -14.56 -2.80 23.85
CA THR A 44 -15.41 -3.36 24.90
C THR A 44 -16.45 -4.32 24.29
N PRO A 45 -17.08 -5.20 25.08
CA PRO A 45 -18.16 -6.06 24.57
C PRO A 45 -19.27 -5.28 23.87
N GLU A 46 -19.66 -4.11 24.38
CA GLU A 46 -20.68 -3.26 23.77
C GLU A 46 -20.20 -2.66 22.44
N ALA A 47 -18.93 -2.26 22.35
CA ALA A 47 -18.34 -1.77 21.12
C ALA A 47 -18.32 -2.86 20.04
N TRP A 48 -18.00 -4.11 20.41
CA TRP A 48 -18.10 -5.25 19.49
C TRP A 48 -19.52 -5.44 18.96
N GLN A 49 -20.55 -5.33 19.80
CA GLN A 49 -21.95 -5.43 19.34
C GLN A 49 -22.30 -4.36 18.30
N VAL A 50 -21.83 -3.12 18.51
CA VAL A 50 -22.04 -2.03 17.54
C VAL A 50 -21.32 -2.31 16.22
N VAL A 51 -20.08 -2.77 16.28
CA VAL A 51 -19.27 -3.08 15.08
C VAL A 51 -19.86 -4.26 14.29
N LEU A 52 -20.41 -5.27 14.97
CA LEU A 52 -20.84 -6.52 14.34
C LEU A 52 -22.32 -6.54 13.90
N GLY A 53 -23.13 -5.56 14.29
CA GLY A 53 -24.61 -5.61 14.17
C GLY A 53 -25.17 -5.99 12.79
N ASP A 54 -24.61 -5.45 11.70
CA ASP A 54 -24.96 -5.85 10.31
C ASP A 54 -23.69 -5.95 9.44
N ALA A 55 -22.65 -6.53 10.04
CA ALA A 55 -21.36 -6.67 9.39
C ALA A 55 -21.26 -7.97 8.57
N LEU A 56 -20.60 -7.87 7.42
CA LEU A 56 -20.04 -8.98 6.69
C LEU A 56 -18.67 -9.30 7.27
N ILE A 57 -18.46 -10.55 7.69
CA ILE A 57 -17.27 -10.98 8.41
C ILE A 57 -16.56 -12.07 7.61
N TYR A 58 -15.26 -11.88 7.38
CA TYR A 58 -14.43 -12.81 6.64
C TYR A 58 -13.17 -13.13 7.45
N ARG A 59 -12.99 -14.40 7.81
CA ARG A 59 -11.80 -14.86 8.52
C ARG A 59 -10.67 -15.22 7.56
N VAL A 60 -9.47 -14.80 7.92
CA VAL A 60 -8.22 -15.16 7.26
C VAL A 60 -7.38 -15.90 8.29
N ALA A 61 -7.14 -17.19 8.03
CA ALA A 61 -6.33 -18.02 8.92
C ALA A 61 -4.85 -17.74 8.71
N GLY A 62 -4.10 -17.60 9.81
CA GLY A 62 -2.67 -17.29 9.77
C GLY A 62 -1.83 -18.23 10.62
N SER A 63 -0.54 -18.32 10.29
CA SER A 63 0.43 -19.07 11.10
C SER A 63 0.80 -18.33 12.40
N ILE A 64 0.71 -17.00 12.41
CA ILE A 64 1.01 -16.15 13.58
C ILE A 64 -0.26 -15.80 14.34
N ALA A 65 -1.27 -15.29 13.65
CA ALA A 65 -2.57 -14.96 14.21
C ALA A 65 -3.63 -15.08 13.11
N ASP A 66 -4.85 -15.38 13.48
CA ASP A 66 -5.98 -15.19 12.58
C ASP A 66 -6.39 -13.73 12.55
N ALA A 67 -6.77 -13.25 11.38
CA ALA A 67 -7.42 -11.95 11.20
C ALA A 67 -8.86 -12.13 10.72
N ALA A 68 -9.68 -11.10 10.90
CA ALA A 68 -10.97 -11.00 10.28
C ALA A 68 -11.17 -9.63 9.67
N LEU A 69 -11.70 -9.61 8.46
CA LEU A 69 -12.20 -8.41 7.78
C LEU A 69 -13.66 -8.24 8.18
N VAL A 70 -13.99 -7.06 8.70
CA VAL A 70 -15.31 -6.71 9.20
C VAL A 70 -15.78 -5.48 8.45
N MET A 71 -16.85 -5.60 7.66
CA MET A 71 -17.38 -4.49 6.88
C MET A 71 -18.88 -4.37 7.15
N ALA A 72 -19.37 -3.20 7.54
CA ALA A 72 -20.81 -2.99 7.58
C ALA A 72 -21.38 -3.14 6.17
N ARG A 73 -22.61 -3.67 6.05
CA ARG A 73 -23.27 -3.89 4.76
C ARG A 73 -23.23 -2.65 3.85
N ARG A 74 -23.48 -1.47 4.40
CA ARG A 74 -23.42 -0.19 3.67
C ARG A 74 -22.05 0.08 3.03
N ASP A 75 -20.97 -0.25 3.74
CA ASP A 75 -19.59 0.01 3.32
C ASP A 75 -19.18 -0.99 2.24
N ALA A 76 -19.65 -2.24 2.35
CA ALA A 76 -19.49 -3.26 1.32
C ALA A 76 -20.25 -2.90 0.02
N VAL A 77 -21.50 -2.43 0.13
CA VAL A 77 -22.27 -1.93 -1.03
C VAL A 77 -21.55 -0.76 -1.70
N ALA A 78 -21.04 0.19 -0.91
CA ALA A 78 -20.32 1.34 -1.43
C ALA A 78 -19.04 0.92 -2.19
N LEU A 79 -18.25 0.01 -1.63
CA LEU A 79 -17.03 -0.49 -2.26
C LEU A 79 -17.31 -1.24 -3.57
N VAL A 80 -18.32 -2.10 -3.56
CA VAL A 80 -18.69 -2.86 -4.76
C VAL A 80 -19.26 -1.93 -5.84
N GLY A 81 -20.14 -0.99 -5.47
CA GLY A 81 -20.64 0.03 -6.39
C GLY A 81 -19.50 0.83 -7.04
N ALA A 82 -18.49 1.23 -6.26
CA ALA A 82 -17.30 1.89 -6.79
C ALA A 82 -16.51 1.00 -7.77
N ALA A 83 -16.44 -0.31 -7.54
CA ALA A 83 -15.83 -1.28 -8.45
C ALA A 83 -16.55 -1.37 -9.81
N PHE A 84 -17.88 -1.19 -9.79
CA PHE A 84 -18.71 -1.12 -10.99
C PHE A 84 -18.74 0.27 -11.65
N GLY A 85 -18.03 1.26 -11.09
CA GLY A 85 -18.06 2.64 -11.56
C GLY A 85 -19.39 3.37 -11.26
N GLU A 86 -20.18 2.86 -10.32
CA GLU A 86 -21.40 3.52 -9.87
C GLU A 86 -21.07 4.77 -9.04
N PRO A 87 -21.85 5.86 -9.16
CA PRO A 87 -21.64 7.05 -8.35
C PRO A 87 -21.93 6.76 -6.88
N ALA A 88 -21.13 7.34 -5.99
CA ALA A 88 -21.18 7.11 -4.53
C ALA A 88 -22.54 7.41 -3.86
N ALA A 89 -23.49 8.03 -4.56
CA ALA A 89 -24.82 8.38 -4.05
C ALA A 89 -25.87 7.27 -4.24
N ALA A 90 -25.53 6.13 -4.85
CA ALA A 90 -26.44 5.01 -4.99
C ALA A 90 -26.86 4.46 -3.61
N SER A 91 -28.15 4.13 -3.46
CA SER A 91 -28.78 3.73 -2.19
C SER A 91 -27.97 2.69 -1.41
N THR A 92 -27.40 3.11 -0.28
CA THR A 92 -26.51 2.29 0.57
C THR A 92 -27.26 1.31 1.47
N ALA A 93 -28.59 1.33 1.45
CA ALA A 93 -29.45 0.50 2.30
C ALA A 93 -29.91 -0.83 1.67
N ARG A 94 -29.52 -1.11 0.42
CA ARG A 94 -29.91 -2.36 -0.26
C ARG A 94 -29.02 -3.54 0.13
N ALA A 95 -29.54 -4.74 -0.10
CA ALA A 95 -28.71 -5.95 -0.06
C ALA A 95 -27.80 -6.03 -1.31
N LEU A 96 -26.65 -6.69 -1.16
CA LEU A 96 -25.79 -7.08 -2.28
C LEU A 96 -26.50 -8.19 -3.08
N SER A 97 -26.46 -8.09 -4.40
CA SER A 97 -26.83 -9.17 -5.31
C SER A 97 -25.77 -10.29 -5.30
N ALA A 98 -26.07 -11.41 -5.96
CA ALA A 98 -25.13 -12.53 -6.06
C ALA A 98 -23.81 -12.13 -6.75
N VAL A 99 -23.89 -11.37 -7.84
CA VAL A 99 -22.71 -10.89 -8.58
C VAL A 99 -21.86 -9.94 -7.71
N GLU A 100 -22.52 -9.09 -6.94
CA GLU A 100 -21.83 -8.18 -6.03
C GLU A 100 -21.16 -8.90 -4.86
N HIS A 101 -21.77 -9.98 -4.38
CA HIS A 101 -21.11 -10.87 -3.42
C HIS A 101 -19.85 -11.50 -4.01
N ASP A 102 -19.89 -11.98 -5.26
CA ASP A 102 -18.70 -12.55 -5.91
C ASP A 102 -17.58 -11.52 -6.09
N VAL A 103 -17.92 -10.26 -6.41
CA VAL A 103 -16.94 -9.16 -6.52
C VAL A 103 -16.36 -8.82 -5.15
N LEU A 104 -17.21 -8.72 -4.13
CA LEU A 104 -16.76 -8.45 -2.77
C LEU A 104 -15.83 -9.55 -2.26
N ASP A 105 -16.18 -10.82 -2.48
CA ASP A 105 -15.39 -11.96 -2.03
C ASP A 105 -13.99 -11.96 -2.69
N ARG A 106 -13.90 -11.59 -3.98
CA ARG A 106 -12.60 -11.40 -4.66
C ARG A 106 -11.80 -10.23 -4.08
N MET A 107 -12.45 -9.09 -3.81
CA MET A 107 -11.79 -7.96 -3.16
C MET A 107 -11.25 -8.35 -1.78
N VAL A 108 -12.04 -9.09 -0.99
CA VAL A 108 -11.64 -9.58 0.33
C VAL A 108 -10.45 -10.53 0.22
N ASP A 109 -10.42 -11.44 -0.76
CA ASP A 109 -9.26 -12.31 -1.01
C ASP A 109 -8.00 -11.49 -1.33
N GLU A 110 -8.10 -10.44 -2.15
CA GLU A 110 -6.98 -9.54 -2.44
C GLU A 110 -6.53 -8.71 -1.21
N ILE A 111 -7.48 -8.30 -0.35
CA ILE A 111 -7.15 -7.68 0.94
C ILE A 111 -6.42 -8.70 1.84
N ALA A 112 -6.86 -9.95 1.87
CA ALA A 112 -6.30 -11.00 2.72
C ALA A 112 -4.81 -11.26 2.44
N VAL A 113 -4.35 -11.11 1.19
CA VAL A 113 -2.93 -11.18 0.81
C VAL A 113 -2.10 -10.12 1.56
N ASN A 114 -2.66 -8.94 1.78
CA ASN A 114 -2.00 -7.83 2.46
C ASN A 114 -1.95 -7.96 3.99
N LEU A 115 -2.64 -8.96 4.57
CA LEU A 115 -2.64 -9.23 6.01
C LEU A 115 -1.42 -10.02 6.49
N GLY A 116 -0.48 -10.37 5.61
CA GLY A 116 0.75 -11.09 5.94
C GLY A 116 1.55 -10.55 7.15
N PRO A 117 1.68 -9.23 7.36
CA PRO A 117 2.33 -8.67 8.55
C PRO A 117 1.66 -9.04 9.88
N LEU A 118 0.36 -9.35 9.86
CA LEU A 118 -0.42 -9.72 11.04
C LEU A 118 -0.59 -11.23 11.16
N CYS A 119 -0.86 -11.89 10.03
CA CYS A 119 -1.23 -13.31 10.00
C CYS A 119 -0.04 -14.25 9.80
N GLY A 120 1.11 -13.74 9.35
CA GLY A 120 2.22 -14.55 8.87
C GLY A 120 2.02 -15.05 7.43
N ILE A 121 2.87 -16.00 7.01
CA ILE A 121 2.72 -16.66 5.70
C ILE A 121 1.51 -17.61 5.81
N ALA A 122 0.50 -17.40 4.97
CA ALA A 122 -0.63 -18.30 4.83
C ALA A 122 -0.45 -19.12 3.55
N GLU A 123 -0.49 -20.46 3.65
CA GLU A 123 -0.36 -21.34 2.48
C GLU A 123 -1.53 -21.15 1.49
N ARG A 124 -2.64 -20.56 1.94
CA ARG A 124 -3.81 -20.20 1.13
C ARG A 124 -4.39 -18.89 1.67
N HIS A 125 -4.08 -17.76 1.03
CA HIS A 125 -4.63 -16.43 1.35
C HIS A 125 -6.11 -16.28 0.97
N ARG A 126 -6.95 -17.28 1.26
CA ARG A 126 -8.40 -17.19 1.02
C ARG A 126 -9.12 -16.81 2.29
N ALA A 127 -9.92 -15.76 2.19
CA ALA A 127 -10.81 -15.37 3.25
C ALA A 127 -12.05 -16.27 3.24
N ARG A 128 -12.50 -16.69 4.42
CA ARG A 128 -13.73 -17.48 4.58
C ARG A 128 -14.78 -16.64 5.25
N ARG A 129 -15.95 -16.49 4.61
CA ARG A 129 -17.10 -15.84 5.25
C ARG A 129 -17.53 -16.63 6.49
N ILE A 130 -17.82 -15.94 7.58
CA ILE A 130 -18.29 -16.52 8.84
C ILE A 130 -19.48 -15.72 9.38
N GLU A 131 -20.31 -16.35 10.21
CA GLU A 131 -21.50 -15.72 10.78
C GLU A 131 -21.22 -14.94 12.07
N ARG A 132 -20.17 -15.31 12.80
CA ARG A 132 -19.84 -14.75 14.12
C ARG A 132 -18.35 -14.58 14.27
N LEU A 133 -17.96 -13.46 14.89
CA LEU A 133 -16.58 -13.19 15.24
C LEU A 133 -16.34 -13.58 16.71
N GLU A 134 -15.52 -14.61 16.94
CA GLU A 134 -15.18 -15.12 18.27
C GLU A 134 -13.67 -15.30 18.39
N GLY A 135 -13.12 -14.98 19.56
CA GLY A 135 -11.68 -15.11 19.83
C GLY A 135 -10.80 -14.03 19.18
N PHE A 136 -11.36 -12.83 18.94
CA PHE A 136 -10.64 -11.67 18.44
C PHE A 136 -10.51 -10.59 19.51
N GLU A 137 -9.29 -10.10 19.72
CA GLU A 137 -8.95 -9.22 20.85
C GLU A 137 -8.75 -7.77 20.39
N THR A 138 -7.98 -7.60 19.32
CA THR A 138 -7.61 -6.28 18.80
C THR A 138 -8.42 -5.94 17.56
N PHE A 139 -8.76 -4.66 17.42
CA PHE A 139 -9.47 -4.12 16.28
C PHE A 139 -8.86 -2.79 15.83
N PHE A 140 -8.79 -2.56 14.52
CA PHE A 140 -8.49 -1.27 13.93
C PHE A 140 -9.29 -1.06 12.66
N GLU A 141 -9.43 0.20 12.22
CA GLU A 141 -10.21 0.54 11.03
C GLU A 141 -9.35 1.17 9.94
N LEU A 142 -9.63 0.79 8.71
CA LEU A 142 -9.17 1.48 7.51
C LEU A 142 -10.37 2.30 6.98
N ILE A 143 -10.25 3.62 7.02
CA ILE A 143 -11.26 4.54 6.49
C ILE A 143 -10.82 4.98 5.10
N ILE A 144 -11.68 4.73 4.12
CA ILE A 144 -11.49 5.17 2.74
C ILE A 144 -12.29 6.46 2.62
N ASP A 145 -11.60 7.57 2.34
CA ASP A 145 -12.23 8.90 2.20
C ASP A 145 -12.53 9.22 0.72
N SER A 146 -11.81 8.59 -0.22
CA SER A 146 -11.94 8.77 -1.67
C SER A 146 -11.39 7.54 -2.42
N PRO A 147 -11.99 7.10 -3.54
CA PRO A 147 -13.10 7.71 -4.29
C PRO A 147 -14.49 7.44 -3.68
N VAL A 148 -14.57 6.58 -2.68
CA VAL A 148 -15.80 6.18 -2.01
C VAL A 148 -15.61 6.29 -0.50
N GLN A 149 -16.66 6.71 0.21
CA GLN A 149 -16.65 6.69 1.67
C GLN A 149 -17.02 5.29 2.16
N ALA A 150 -16.02 4.55 2.67
CA ALA A 150 -16.21 3.21 3.17
C ALA A 150 -15.26 2.90 4.33
N ARG A 151 -15.60 1.89 5.12
CA ARG A 151 -14.79 1.41 6.25
C ARG A 151 -14.53 -0.08 6.15
N ILE A 152 -13.30 -0.46 6.44
CA ILE A 152 -12.87 -1.86 6.57
C ILE A 152 -12.29 -2.02 7.96
N GLY A 153 -13.00 -2.73 8.83
CA GLY A 153 -12.50 -3.15 10.13
C GLY A 153 -11.58 -4.36 9.98
N ILE A 154 -10.49 -4.38 10.73
CA ILE A 154 -9.58 -5.51 10.83
C ILE A 154 -9.50 -5.92 12.29
N ALA A 155 -10.00 -7.12 12.58
CA ALA A 155 -9.87 -7.76 13.87
C ALA A 155 -8.72 -8.76 13.85
N VAL A 156 -7.97 -8.89 14.95
CA VAL A 156 -6.89 -9.88 15.09
C VAL A 156 -7.10 -10.72 16.35
N SER A 157 -6.93 -12.04 16.21
CA SER A 157 -7.14 -13.03 17.28
C SER A 157 -6.21 -12.89 18.48
N ARG A 158 -5.02 -12.35 18.23
CA ARG A 158 -4.01 -11.99 19.22
C ARG A 158 -3.04 -11.02 18.58
N ASP A 159 -2.43 -10.15 19.37
CA ASP A 159 -1.43 -9.24 18.83
C ASP A 159 -0.20 -10.05 18.37
N PRO A 160 0.26 -9.88 17.12
CA PRO A 160 1.47 -10.53 16.67
C PRO A 160 2.60 -10.02 17.55
N VAL A 161 3.28 -10.96 18.23
CA VAL A 161 4.52 -10.62 18.92
C VAL A 161 5.43 -10.08 17.83
N THR A 162 5.93 -8.86 18.01
CA THR A 162 7.00 -8.35 17.15
C THR A 162 8.16 -9.30 17.34
N GLU A 163 8.24 -10.35 16.51
CA GLU A 163 9.49 -11.05 16.32
C GLU A 163 10.44 -9.92 15.98
N THR A 164 11.43 -9.72 16.82
CA THR A 164 12.60 -8.94 16.47
C THR A 164 13.27 -9.76 15.37
N ARG A 165 12.67 -9.75 14.17
CA ARG A 165 13.22 -10.38 12.99
C ARG A 165 14.58 -9.75 12.87
N GLY A 166 15.61 -10.59 13.06
CA GLY A 166 16.99 -10.14 13.14
C GLY A 166 17.21 -9.09 12.07
N ALA A 167 17.76 -7.94 12.47
CA ALA A 167 18.03 -6.85 11.55
C ALA A 167 18.61 -7.45 10.26
N PHE A 168 18.00 -7.14 9.11
CA PHE A 168 18.53 -7.63 7.85
C PHE A 168 20.00 -7.23 7.80
N SER A 169 20.89 -8.22 7.86
CA SER A 169 22.30 -7.96 7.65
C SER A 169 22.45 -7.45 6.22
N THR A 170 23.42 -6.57 6.01
CA THR A 170 23.75 -6.04 4.68
C THR A 170 24.01 -7.15 3.66
N SER A 171 24.43 -8.34 4.11
CA SER A 171 24.60 -9.54 3.28
C SER A 171 23.29 -10.08 2.70
N HIS A 172 22.14 -9.90 3.36
CA HIS A 172 20.84 -10.30 2.79
C HIS A 172 20.39 -9.36 1.68
N LEU A 173 20.76 -8.08 1.77
CA LEU A 173 20.47 -7.07 0.75
C LEU A 173 21.42 -7.17 -0.46
N ALA A 174 22.56 -7.87 -0.32
CA ALA A 174 23.56 -8.00 -1.38
C ALA A 174 23.03 -8.68 -2.66
N ARG A 175 21.92 -9.43 -2.57
CA ARG A 175 21.31 -10.12 -3.71
C ARG A 175 20.09 -9.40 -4.29
N VAL A 176 19.69 -8.28 -3.71
CA VAL A 176 18.55 -7.49 -4.22
C VAL A 176 19.00 -6.75 -5.47
N GLY A 177 18.46 -7.14 -6.63
CA GLY A 177 18.71 -6.45 -7.89
C GLY A 177 18.04 -5.08 -7.89
N LEU A 178 18.82 -4.03 -8.10
CA LEU A 178 18.31 -2.66 -8.26
C LEU A 178 18.45 -2.22 -9.71
N ARG A 179 17.38 -1.63 -10.25
CA ARG A 179 17.45 -0.97 -11.56
C ARG A 179 17.95 0.46 -11.38
N ALA A 180 19.16 0.70 -11.85
CA ALA A 180 19.73 2.04 -11.89
C ALA A 180 19.64 2.63 -13.31
N THR A 181 19.30 3.90 -13.39
CA THR A 181 19.24 4.66 -14.65
C THR A 181 20.25 5.80 -14.59
N ALA A 182 21.16 5.83 -15.56
CA ALA A 182 22.04 6.98 -15.79
C ALA A 182 21.36 7.92 -16.79
N ALA A 183 21.13 9.18 -16.39
CA ALA A 183 20.53 10.19 -17.24
C ALA A 183 21.42 11.44 -17.30
N LEU A 184 21.49 12.05 -18.49
CA LEU A 184 21.97 13.41 -18.63
C LEU A 184 20.89 14.35 -18.10
N PRO A 185 21.22 15.29 -17.20
CA PRO A 185 20.27 16.32 -16.81
C PRO A 185 19.99 17.18 -18.05
N LEU A 186 18.77 17.07 -18.56
CA LEU A 186 18.28 17.95 -19.62
C LEU A 186 17.70 19.21 -18.98
N GLU A 187 17.70 20.31 -19.73
CA GLU A 187 16.98 21.51 -19.32
C GLU A 187 15.48 21.19 -19.26
N SER A 188 14.79 21.71 -18.24
CA SER A 188 13.35 21.56 -18.13
C SER A 188 12.68 22.40 -19.20
N LEU A 189 11.92 21.76 -20.08
CA LEU A 189 11.02 22.42 -21.01
C LEU A 189 9.63 22.54 -20.38
N ASN A 190 8.95 23.65 -20.62
CA ASN A 190 7.54 23.79 -20.29
C ASN A 190 6.65 23.05 -21.31
N ALA A 191 5.37 22.89 -20.99
CA ALA A 191 4.45 22.11 -21.82
C ALA A 191 4.30 22.67 -23.25
N ALA A 192 4.32 24.00 -23.42
CA ALA A 192 4.20 24.62 -24.74
C ALA A 192 5.45 24.33 -25.60
N GLU A 193 6.64 24.44 -25.01
CA GLU A 193 7.91 24.14 -25.69
C GLU A 193 7.99 22.66 -26.13
N ILE A 194 7.44 21.74 -25.33
CA ILE A 194 7.39 20.32 -25.68
C ILE A 194 6.47 20.08 -26.90
N LEU A 195 5.33 20.76 -26.96
CA LEU A 195 4.39 20.64 -28.07
C LEU A 195 4.95 21.18 -29.39
N GLU A 196 5.91 22.09 -29.32
CA GLU A 196 6.58 22.67 -30.49
C GLU A 196 7.75 21.80 -31.01
N LEU A 197 8.14 20.74 -30.29
CA LEU A 197 9.22 19.84 -30.72
C LEU A 197 8.81 19.07 -31.98
N LYS A 198 9.66 19.18 -33.01
CA LYS A 198 9.54 18.44 -34.27
C LYS A 198 10.73 17.48 -34.44
N PRO A 199 10.61 16.42 -35.25
CA PRO A 199 11.77 15.61 -35.63
C PRO A 199 12.91 16.50 -36.16
N GLY A 200 14.10 16.38 -35.55
CA GLY A 200 15.25 17.24 -35.86
C GLY A 200 15.40 18.49 -34.99
N ALA A 201 14.46 18.77 -34.07
CA ALA A 201 14.60 19.84 -33.10
C ALA A 201 15.81 19.62 -32.18
N LEU A 202 16.55 20.70 -31.90
CA LEU A 202 17.73 20.66 -31.04
C LEU A 202 17.36 21.11 -29.63
N VAL A 203 17.41 20.19 -28.67
CA VAL A 203 17.28 20.51 -27.25
C VAL A 203 18.65 20.87 -26.70
N ARG A 204 18.77 22.08 -26.14
CA ARG A 204 20.03 22.54 -25.57
C ARG A 204 20.35 21.79 -24.28
N ILE A 205 21.60 21.35 -24.18
CA ILE A 205 22.20 20.85 -22.94
C ILE A 205 23.23 21.90 -22.53
N ARG A 206 23.16 22.38 -21.30
CA ARG A 206 24.14 23.35 -20.80
C ARG A 206 25.53 22.70 -20.83
N ALA A 207 26.51 23.39 -21.41
CA ALA A 207 27.86 22.83 -21.63
C ALA A 207 28.54 22.36 -20.33
N ALA A 208 28.25 23.02 -19.20
CA ALA A 208 28.73 22.62 -17.88
C ALA A 208 28.19 21.26 -17.38
N ASP A 209 27.05 20.82 -17.92
CA ASP A 209 26.35 19.59 -17.54
C ASP A 209 26.68 18.40 -18.45
N PHE A 210 27.30 18.65 -19.61
CA PHE A 210 27.62 17.61 -20.59
C PHE A 210 28.55 16.52 -20.05
N ALA A 211 29.40 16.87 -19.08
CA ALA A 211 30.31 15.93 -18.41
C ALA A 211 29.71 15.25 -17.16
N ARG A 212 28.49 15.62 -16.75
CA ARG A 212 27.87 15.24 -15.48
C ARG A 212 26.52 14.55 -15.70
N CYS A 213 26.56 13.23 -15.72
CA CYS A 213 25.37 12.39 -15.64
C CYS A 213 24.98 12.11 -14.18
N ARG A 214 23.69 11.90 -13.94
CA ARG A 214 23.17 11.44 -12.63
C ARG A 214 22.75 9.97 -12.72
N LEU A 215 23.21 9.18 -11.77
CA LEU A 215 22.71 7.82 -11.54
C LEU A 215 21.52 7.90 -10.59
N THR A 216 20.40 7.32 -10.97
CA THR A 216 19.16 7.33 -10.19
C THR A 216 18.64 5.91 -9.97
N ILE A 217 17.98 5.69 -8.84
CA ILE A 217 17.21 4.48 -8.53
C ILE A 217 15.82 4.95 -8.11
N HIS A 218 14.77 4.48 -8.81
CA HIS A 218 13.39 4.94 -8.60
C HIS A 218 13.24 6.47 -8.55
N GLY A 219 13.93 7.18 -9.45
CA GLY A 219 13.90 8.65 -9.53
C GLY A 219 14.72 9.37 -8.45
N ARG A 220 15.28 8.67 -7.47
CA ARG A 220 16.13 9.27 -6.43
C ARG A 220 17.59 9.32 -6.90
N PRO A 221 18.28 10.47 -6.79
CA PRO A 221 19.69 10.58 -7.15
C PRO A 221 20.55 9.76 -6.19
N LEU A 222 21.44 8.94 -6.75
CA LEU A 222 22.36 8.07 -6.01
C LEU A 222 23.81 8.53 -6.14
N ALA A 223 24.21 8.95 -7.34
CA ALA A 223 25.58 9.37 -7.62
C ALA A 223 25.64 10.30 -8.83
N SER A 224 26.77 10.99 -8.95
CA SER A 224 27.13 11.74 -10.15
C SER A 224 28.36 11.12 -10.81
N GLY A 225 28.44 11.26 -12.12
CA GLY A 225 29.50 10.63 -12.89
C GLY A 225 29.53 11.12 -14.33
N THR A 226 30.28 10.43 -15.16
CA THR A 226 30.43 10.77 -16.57
C THR A 226 29.94 9.60 -17.41
N CYS A 227 29.05 9.87 -18.37
CA CYS A 227 28.63 8.89 -19.35
C CYS A 227 29.72 8.71 -20.42
N GLY A 228 29.89 7.50 -20.92
CA GLY A 228 30.84 7.19 -21.97
C GLY A 228 30.61 5.79 -22.52
N THR A 229 31.67 5.19 -23.07
CA THR A 229 31.63 3.80 -23.54
C THR A 229 32.78 2.99 -22.95
N ARG A 230 32.54 1.71 -22.71
CA ARG A 230 33.54 0.74 -22.30
C ARG A 230 33.28 -0.56 -23.04
N ASN A 231 34.30 -1.08 -23.73
CA ASN A 231 34.21 -2.30 -24.53
C ASN A 231 33.01 -2.27 -25.52
N GLY A 232 32.82 -1.14 -26.20
CA GLY A 232 31.74 -0.96 -27.18
C GLY A 232 30.32 -0.84 -26.59
N ARG A 233 30.16 -0.78 -25.26
CA ARG A 233 28.87 -0.59 -24.59
C ARG A 233 28.82 0.74 -23.87
N TYR A 234 27.63 1.35 -23.78
CA TYR A 234 27.42 2.53 -22.95
C TYR A 234 27.78 2.23 -21.49
N ALA A 235 28.50 3.15 -20.87
CA ALA A 235 29.03 3.00 -19.53
C ALA A 235 28.89 4.31 -18.75
N PHE A 236 28.90 4.19 -17.43
CA PHE A 236 28.86 5.32 -16.51
C PHE A 236 30.02 5.19 -15.52
N ALA A 237 30.89 6.20 -15.49
CA ALA A 237 32.00 6.27 -14.55
C ALA A 237 31.62 7.11 -13.33
N LEU A 238 31.57 6.48 -12.16
CA LEU A 238 31.31 7.12 -10.88
C LEU A 238 32.49 8.03 -10.49
N ARG A 239 32.22 9.30 -10.15
CA ARG A 239 33.27 10.24 -9.68
C ARG A 239 33.35 10.33 -8.15
N SER A 240 32.24 10.08 -7.45
CA SER A 240 32.14 9.87 -5.99
C SER A 240 30.71 9.43 -5.67
N PRO A 241 30.45 8.63 -4.62
CA PRO A 241 29.10 8.49 -4.08
C PRO A 241 28.55 9.87 -3.70
N TYR A 242 27.24 10.06 -3.87
CA TYR A 242 26.57 11.30 -3.47
C TYR A 242 26.57 11.37 -1.94
N ASP A 243 27.24 12.37 -1.37
CA ASP A 243 27.20 12.61 0.07
C ASP A 243 25.86 13.26 0.40
N SER A 244 24.92 12.48 0.95
CA SER A 244 23.59 12.97 1.31
C SER A 244 23.61 13.99 2.45
N ALA A 245 24.76 14.23 3.08
CA ALA A 245 24.91 15.13 4.22
C ALA A 245 25.02 16.63 3.87
N SER A 246 25.16 17.01 2.59
CA SER A 246 25.43 18.42 2.22
C SER A 246 24.21 19.28 1.89
N ARG A 247 22.98 18.83 2.20
CA ARG A 247 21.74 19.62 2.03
C ARG A 247 20.83 19.46 3.25
N ALA A 248 21.19 20.15 4.33
CA ALA A 248 20.24 20.73 5.26
C ALA A 248 20.22 22.24 5.01
#